data_AF-A0A4Q2DAR7-F1
#
_entry.id   AF-A0A4Q2DAR7-F1
#
_cell.length_a   1.000
_cell.length_b   1.000
_cell.length_c   1.000
_cell.angle_alpha   90.00
_cell.angle_beta   90.00
_cell.angle_gamma   90.00
#
_symmetry.space_group_name_H-M   'P 1'
#
loop_
_entity.id
_entity.type
_entity.pdbx_description
1 polymer ?
#
loop_
_entity_poly.entity_id
_entity_poly.type
_entity_poly.pdbx_seq_one_letter_code
_entity_poly.pdbx_strand_id
1 'polypeptide(L)'
;MDYDEKIIRITPSYLFANPRSLQAETRYHTKTVAALADEHERVQSPKAKRTWLEEKKRFWRDRMKHVTACNDALNLEGRKQEVRRQKIRERVVERIKEKSTELGWGREAERYFKENPMINFVHLNPTLTNDEWTKIEPDLIPLMEKERELFRQQEIGEHIRQRINKWLKPAHTALILSQPPNELNPSILDLSLSDEWRTHLCTEAFNEDLTESLVEAASAQIPEIAKAWRKDRIEQLLEVVRNSKTYSGQEVTEDILHLSSTIFRCTKCEDYYGHGGVHTFPHTLVHACNHPHDLPIIQFAPRHLPAPPPPNYGPYEADRRFDPDPVIRLYRKEEMHVVAALKYAGMWSGLNHIVFDDAAHEHMLTMLDTLGWSRETSAAEMEERQPYVECLCECYHNPAERASRKIFRWKKAPHPPGLKGHPGKIRVLASEERWLHYEKSVPLEEEGVEDHQTRGRNVDSDSGSEIIEDLSDLDSDFE
;
A
#
# COMPACT_ATOMS: atom_id res chain seq x y z
N MET A 1 43.80 26.31 29.43
CA MET A 1 45.11 25.72 29.78
C MET A 1 45.81 25.48 28.46
N ASP A 2 46.89 26.21 28.19
CA ASP A 2 47.61 26.13 26.92
C ASP A 2 48.72 25.08 27.06
N TYR A 3 48.38 23.81 26.83
CA TYR A 3 49.35 22.72 26.84
C TYR A 3 49.96 22.58 25.45
N ASP A 4 51.25 22.25 25.38
CA ASP A 4 51.93 21.95 24.10
C ASP A 4 51.11 20.93 23.30
N GLU A 5 50.72 21.31 22.09
CA GLU A 5 49.90 20.51 21.18
C GLU A 5 50.49 19.10 20.96
N LYS A 6 51.81 18.97 21.04
CA LYS A 6 52.52 17.68 20.93
C LYS A 6 52.16 16.74 22.07
N ILE A 7 51.97 17.26 23.28
CA ILE A 7 51.56 16.48 24.46
C ILE A 7 50.10 16.05 24.35
N ILE A 8 49.24 16.94 23.86
CA ILE A 8 47.82 16.62 23.59
C ILE A 8 47.72 15.49 22.55
N ARG A 9 48.49 15.57 21.47
CA ARG A 9 48.49 14.57 20.38
C ARG A 9 48.96 13.17 20.78
N ILE A 10 49.81 13.05 21.81
CA ILE A 10 50.25 11.73 22.32
C ILE A 10 49.38 11.20 23.46
N THR A 11 48.47 12.02 23.99
CA THR A 11 47.59 11.60 25.09
C THR A 11 46.41 10.79 24.51
N PRO A 12 46.03 9.65 25.13
CA PRO A 12 44.82 8.93 24.73
C PRO A 12 43.61 9.84 24.77
N SER A 13 42.84 9.82 23.70
CA SER A 13 41.57 10.53 23.61
C SER A 13 40.42 9.55 23.51
N TYR A 14 39.26 9.99 23.97
CA TYR A 14 38.01 9.29 23.76
C TYR A 14 37.11 10.15 22.87
N LEU A 15 36.55 9.52 21.85
CA LEU A 15 35.54 10.14 21.00
C LEU A 15 34.22 10.06 21.74
N PHE A 16 33.70 11.21 22.15
CA PHE A 16 32.37 11.31 22.73
C PHE A 16 31.39 11.66 21.60
N ALA A 17 30.60 10.68 21.18
CA ALA A 17 29.47 10.93 20.29
C ALA A 17 28.29 11.43 21.12
N ASN A 18 27.96 12.71 21.00
CA ASN A 18 26.76 13.27 21.62
C ASN A 18 25.54 12.86 20.78
N PRO A 19 24.54 12.15 21.34
CA PRO A 19 23.37 11.72 20.57
C PRO A 19 22.57 12.89 19.94
N ARG A 20 22.78 14.12 20.43
CA ARG A 20 22.10 15.34 19.97
C ARG A 20 22.93 16.21 19.04
N SER A 21 24.21 15.90 18.81
CA SER A 21 25.03 16.61 17.82
C SER A 21 25.65 15.61 16.84
N LEU A 22 25.66 15.97 15.55
CA LEU A 22 26.31 15.17 14.51
C LEU A 22 27.85 15.24 14.57
N GLN A 23 28.42 15.91 15.57
CA GLN A 23 29.85 16.12 15.72
C GLN A 23 30.39 15.28 16.89
N ALA A 24 31.36 14.42 16.62
CA ALA A 24 32.12 13.73 17.65
C ALA A 24 33.15 14.70 18.26
N GLU A 25 33.10 14.89 19.57
CA GLU A 25 34.10 15.66 20.29
C GLU A 25 35.20 14.74 20.80
N THR A 26 36.45 15.07 20.50
CA THR A 26 37.62 14.41 21.07
C THR A 26 37.89 14.98 22.46
N ARG A 27 37.85 14.13 23.48
CA ARG A 27 38.08 14.54 24.87
C ARG A 27 39.30 13.84 25.45
N TYR A 28 39.95 14.50 26.41
CA TYR A 28 41.18 14.05 27.05
C TYR A 28 41.03 14.02 28.57
N HIS A 29 41.73 13.10 29.24
CA HIS A 29 41.78 13.08 30.70
C HIS A 29 42.79 14.13 31.18
N THR A 30 42.29 15.24 31.73
CA THR A 30 43.08 16.45 32.05
C THR A 30 44.25 16.18 32.99
N LYS A 31 44.08 15.32 34.00
CA LYS A 31 45.18 14.95 34.93
C LYS A 31 46.32 14.21 34.21
N THR A 32 46.00 13.41 33.20
CA THR A 32 47.02 12.68 32.42
C THR A 32 47.78 13.63 31.51
N VAL A 33 47.09 14.59 30.87
CA VAL A 33 47.72 15.63 30.05
C VAL A 33 48.68 16.46 30.90
N ALA A 34 48.23 16.89 32.09
CA ALA A 34 49.05 17.67 33.02
C ALA A 34 50.30 16.90 33.46
N ALA A 35 50.15 15.63 33.88
CA ALA A 35 51.29 14.81 34.28
C ALA A 35 52.30 14.59 33.15
N LEU A 36 51.84 14.38 31.91
CA LEU A 36 52.73 14.25 30.75
C LEU A 36 53.43 15.56 30.39
N ALA A 37 52.76 16.70 30.57
CA ALA A 37 53.36 18.01 30.39
C ALA A 37 54.48 18.24 31.42
N ASP A 38 54.23 17.97 32.70
CA ASP A 38 55.23 18.07 33.77
C ASP A 38 56.43 17.15 33.53
N GLU A 39 56.20 15.92 33.09
CA GLU A 39 57.28 14.98 32.72
C GLU A 39 58.11 15.50 31.54
N HIS A 40 57.47 16.05 30.52
CA HIS A 40 58.14 16.58 29.33
C HIS A 40 58.98 17.84 29.64
N GLU A 41 58.51 18.70 30.53
CA GLU A 41 59.24 19.90 30.97
C GLU A 41 60.54 19.56 31.69
N ARG A 42 60.54 18.49 32.50
CA ARG A 42 61.72 18.04 33.25
C ARG A 42 62.86 17.50 32.37
N VAL A 43 62.59 17.18 31.10
CA VAL A 43 63.61 16.68 30.16
C VAL A 43 64.38 17.85 29.54
N GLN A 44 65.62 18.09 29.95
CA GLN A 44 66.34 19.33 29.60
C GLN A 44 66.85 19.42 28.14
N SER A 45 67.23 18.30 27.53
CA SER A 45 67.83 18.31 26.17
C SER A 45 66.78 18.16 25.07
N PRO A 46 66.85 18.96 23.98
CA PRO A 46 65.97 18.79 22.81
C PRO A 46 66.03 17.39 22.17
N LYS A 47 67.20 16.73 22.22
CA LYS A 47 67.34 15.35 21.74
C LYS A 47 66.62 14.37 22.67
N ALA A 48 66.77 14.56 23.99
CA ALA A 48 66.08 13.74 24.99
C ALA A 48 64.56 13.94 24.96
N LYS A 49 64.05 15.16 24.74
CA LYS A 49 62.62 15.43 24.57
C LYS A 49 62.03 14.67 23.38
N ARG A 50 62.73 14.65 22.24
CA ARG A 50 62.31 13.87 21.06
C ARG A 50 62.27 12.37 21.34
N THR A 51 63.31 11.82 21.99
CA THR A 51 63.34 10.42 22.39
C THR A 51 62.19 10.09 23.34
N TRP A 52 61.96 10.94 24.35
CA TRP A 52 60.87 10.78 25.31
C TRP A 52 59.49 10.81 24.63
N LEU A 53 59.26 11.73 23.69
CA LEU A 53 58.00 11.81 22.93
C LEU A 53 57.76 10.52 22.13
N GLU A 54 58.77 10.00 21.45
CA GLU A 54 58.66 8.74 20.70
C GLU A 54 58.44 7.54 21.62
N GLU A 55 59.09 7.49 22.78
CA GLU A 55 58.88 6.45 23.78
C GLU A 55 57.46 6.48 24.35
N LYS A 56 56.92 7.66 24.69
CA LYS A 56 55.55 7.81 25.17
C LYS A 56 54.53 7.50 24.09
N LYS A 57 54.79 7.91 22.84
CA LYS A 57 53.95 7.57 21.69
C LYS A 57 53.92 6.07 21.45
N ARG A 58 55.07 5.39 21.56
CA ARG A 58 55.16 3.92 21.48
C ARG A 58 54.39 3.27 22.63
N PHE A 59 54.63 3.71 23.87
CA PHE A 59 53.94 3.20 25.06
C PHE A 59 52.42 3.28 24.94
N TRP A 60 51.88 4.44 24.55
CA TRP A 60 50.43 4.59 24.39
C TRP A 60 49.87 3.82 23.22
N ARG A 61 50.61 3.72 22.11
CA ARG A 61 50.23 2.85 20.98
C ARG A 61 50.11 1.39 21.41
N ASP A 62 51.10 0.88 22.15
CA ASP A 62 51.11 -0.50 22.61
C ASP A 62 50.00 -0.75 23.64
N ARG A 63 49.77 0.21 24.55
CA ARG A 63 48.65 0.16 25.48
C ARG A 63 47.29 0.18 24.79
N MET A 64 47.09 1.02 23.78
CA MET A 64 45.84 1.06 23.00
C MET A 64 45.62 -0.23 22.22
N LYS A 65 46.67 -0.78 21.59
CA LYS A 65 46.61 -2.11 20.97
C LYS A 65 46.17 -3.19 21.96
N HIS A 66 46.70 -3.17 23.18
CA HIS A 66 46.30 -4.11 24.23
C HIS A 66 44.83 -3.92 24.64
N VAL A 67 44.37 -2.68 24.85
CA VAL A 67 42.96 -2.37 25.16
C VAL A 67 42.02 -2.84 24.05
N THR A 68 42.36 -2.56 22.79
CA THR A 68 41.60 -3.06 21.64
C THR A 68 41.54 -4.58 21.64
N ALA A 69 42.67 -5.27 21.83
CA ALA A 69 42.70 -6.73 21.91
C ALA A 69 41.83 -7.29 23.06
N CYS A 70 41.83 -6.65 24.24
CA CYS A 70 40.95 -7.02 25.35
C CYS A 70 39.47 -6.83 25.01
N ASN A 71 39.10 -5.70 24.40
CA ASN A 71 37.73 -5.45 23.99
C ASN A 71 37.28 -6.43 22.90
N ASP A 72 38.14 -6.74 21.93
CA ASP A 72 37.87 -7.71 20.89
C ASP A 72 37.66 -9.11 21.48
N ALA A 73 38.48 -9.49 22.47
CA ALA A 73 38.31 -10.74 23.20
C ALA A 73 36.97 -10.79 23.97
N LEU A 74 36.58 -9.72 24.67
CA LEU A 74 35.29 -9.62 25.37
C LEU A 74 34.11 -9.68 24.40
N ASN A 75 34.19 -8.97 23.27
CA ASN A 75 33.16 -8.99 22.23
C ASN A 75 33.05 -10.36 21.56
N LEU A 76 34.18 -11.03 21.32
CA LEU A 76 34.20 -12.39 20.81
C LEU A 76 33.54 -13.36 21.80
N GLU A 77 33.86 -13.25 23.09
CA GLU A 77 33.23 -14.07 24.12
C GLU A 77 31.72 -13.80 24.23
N GLY A 78 31.30 -12.52 24.17
CA GLY A 78 29.89 -12.16 24.13
C GLY A 78 29.15 -12.76 22.93
N ARG A 79 29.75 -12.72 21.73
CA ARG A 79 29.19 -13.39 20.54
C ARG A 79 29.12 -14.90 20.70
N LYS A 80 30.17 -15.54 21.24
CA LYS A 80 30.17 -16.97 21.54
C LYS A 80 29.06 -17.33 22.53
N GLN A 81 28.86 -16.52 23.56
CA GLN A 81 27.78 -16.71 24.52
C GLN A 81 26.40 -16.55 23.90
N GLU A 82 26.19 -15.58 23.02
CA GLU A 82 24.89 -15.43 22.33
C GLU A 82 24.61 -16.59 21.39
N VAL A 83 25.61 -17.08 20.64
CA VAL A 83 25.46 -18.29 19.82
C VAL A 83 25.11 -19.50 20.69
N ARG A 84 25.75 -19.66 21.86
CA ARG A 84 25.42 -20.74 22.81
C ARG A 84 23.99 -20.60 23.35
N ARG A 85 23.57 -19.39 23.70
CA ARG A 85 22.19 -19.10 24.15
C ARG A 85 21.19 -19.42 23.05
N GLN A 86 21.47 -19.02 21.82
CA GLN A 86 20.62 -19.30 20.67
C GLN A 86 20.45 -20.80 20.43
N LYS A 87 21.54 -21.58 20.46
CA LYS A 87 21.48 -23.06 20.37
C LYS A 87 20.68 -23.69 21.51
N ILE A 88 20.76 -23.14 22.73
CA ILE A 88 19.91 -23.58 23.84
C ILE A 88 18.45 -23.28 23.53
N ARG A 89 18.15 -22.07 23.06
CA ARG A 89 16.78 -21.66 22.72
C ARG A 89 16.17 -22.58 21.68
N GLU A 90 16.90 -22.87 20.61
CA GLU A 90 16.48 -23.77 19.54
C GLU A 90 16.16 -25.17 20.07
N ARG A 91 17.03 -25.75 20.91
CA ARG A 91 16.78 -27.06 21.52
C ARG A 91 15.56 -27.07 22.42
N VAL A 92 15.35 -26.02 23.22
CA VAL A 92 14.17 -25.90 24.09
C VAL A 92 12.91 -25.77 23.24
N VAL A 93 12.91 -24.93 22.20
CA VAL A 93 11.77 -24.79 21.27
C VAL A 93 11.44 -26.12 20.59
N GLU A 94 12.44 -26.86 20.11
CA GLU A 94 12.22 -28.18 19.51
C GLU A 94 11.60 -29.17 20.51
N ARG A 95 12.04 -29.18 21.77
CA ARG A 95 11.38 -30.01 22.80
C ARG A 95 9.97 -29.56 23.13
N ILE A 96 9.71 -28.25 23.16
CA ILE A 96 8.35 -27.72 23.31
C ILE A 96 7.47 -28.15 22.14
N LYS A 97 7.98 -28.12 20.90
CA LYS A 97 7.27 -28.59 19.71
C LYS A 97 6.96 -30.09 19.79
N GLU A 98 7.92 -30.90 20.19
CA GLU A 98 7.71 -32.34 20.39
C GLU A 98 6.62 -32.62 21.42
N LYS A 99 6.69 -31.96 22.59
CA LYS A 99 5.64 -32.07 23.62
C LYS A 99 4.28 -31.59 23.14
N SER A 100 4.25 -30.49 22.40
CA SER A 100 3.01 -29.99 21.78
C SER A 100 2.46 -30.99 20.76
N THR A 101 3.33 -31.66 20.00
CA THR A 101 2.96 -32.71 19.04
C THR A 101 2.39 -33.94 19.75
N GLU A 102 3.00 -34.37 20.86
CA GLU A 102 2.47 -35.45 21.72
C GLU A 102 1.05 -35.15 22.22
N LEU A 103 0.74 -33.87 22.48
CA LEU A 103 -0.59 -33.39 22.87
C LEU A 103 -1.56 -33.15 21.70
N GLY A 104 -1.14 -33.39 20.44
CA GLY A 104 -1.98 -33.20 19.26
C GLY A 104 -2.01 -31.76 18.71
N TRP A 105 -1.03 -30.92 19.07
CA TRP A 105 -0.87 -29.54 18.60
C TRP A 105 0.31 -29.36 17.63
N GLY A 106 0.80 -30.44 17.02
CA GLY A 106 2.03 -30.39 16.22
C GLY A 106 1.97 -29.39 15.06
N ARG A 107 0.83 -29.29 14.38
CA ARG A 107 0.63 -28.35 13.26
C ARG A 107 0.60 -26.89 13.74
N GLU A 108 -0.14 -26.62 14.81
CA GLU A 108 -0.26 -25.31 15.47
C GLU A 108 1.10 -24.82 15.98
N ALA A 109 1.82 -25.69 16.69
CA ALA A 109 3.14 -25.39 17.24
C ALA A 109 4.15 -25.04 16.15
N GLU A 110 4.21 -25.82 15.07
CA GLU A 110 5.19 -25.59 13.99
C GLU A 110 5.06 -24.19 13.38
N ARG A 111 3.83 -23.74 13.11
CA ARG A 111 3.59 -22.39 12.60
C ARG A 111 3.88 -21.32 13.65
N TYR A 112 3.37 -21.51 14.87
CA TYR A 112 3.52 -20.53 15.94
C TYR A 112 4.98 -20.19 16.21
N PHE A 113 5.84 -21.21 16.36
CA PHE A 113 7.27 -21.03 16.64
C PHE A 113 8.07 -20.54 15.44
N LYS A 114 7.60 -20.80 14.21
CA LYS A 114 8.20 -20.23 13.00
C LYS A 114 7.98 -18.71 12.91
N GLU A 115 6.76 -18.25 13.23
CA GLU A 115 6.41 -16.82 13.22
C GLU A 115 6.93 -16.08 14.46
N ASN A 116 7.14 -16.80 15.57
CA ASN A 116 7.54 -16.24 16.86
C ASN A 116 8.75 -17.00 17.45
N PRO A 117 9.96 -16.88 16.87
CA PRO A 117 11.13 -17.64 17.31
C PRO A 117 11.69 -17.22 18.69
N MET A 118 11.23 -16.09 19.24
CA MET A 118 11.81 -15.42 20.42
C MET A 118 10.81 -15.28 21.59
N ILE A 119 9.95 -16.27 21.80
CA ILE A 119 8.94 -16.17 22.86
C ILE A 119 9.58 -16.26 24.25
N ASN A 120 8.96 -15.58 25.22
CA ASN A 120 9.39 -15.45 26.61
C ASN A 120 9.52 -16.79 27.38
N PHE A 121 9.03 -17.91 26.85
CA PHE A 121 9.15 -19.24 27.49
C PHE A 121 10.60 -19.74 27.50
N VAL A 122 11.48 -19.16 26.68
CA VAL A 122 12.84 -19.67 26.43
C VAL A 122 13.92 -19.02 27.33
N HIS A 123 13.51 -18.44 28.45
CA HIS A 123 14.45 -17.96 29.48
C HIS A 123 14.81 -19.02 30.52
N LEU A 124 14.26 -20.22 30.39
CA LEU A 124 14.33 -21.29 31.36
C LEU A 124 15.32 -22.34 30.85
N ASN A 125 16.26 -22.70 31.72
CA ASN A 125 17.24 -23.79 31.69
C ASN A 125 17.71 -24.40 30.35
N PRO A 126 18.97 -24.88 30.28
CA PRO A 126 19.51 -25.50 29.06
C PRO A 126 18.73 -26.74 28.57
N THR A 127 17.86 -27.30 29.42
CA THR A 127 17.05 -28.48 29.15
C THR A 127 15.64 -28.26 29.70
N LEU A 128 14.62 -28.46 28.86
CA LEU A 128 13.22 -28.42 29.28
C LEU A 128 12.91 -29.62 30.18
N THR A 129 12.77 -29.39 31.47
CA THR A 129 12.38 -30.42 32.45
C THR A 129 10.86 -30.62 32.47
N ASN A 130 10.38 -31.76 32.98
CA ASN A 130 8.94 -32.00 33.13
C ASN A 130 8.27 -30.97 34.04
N ASP A 131 8.94 -30.54 35.11
CA ASP A 131 8.40 -29.52 36.03
C ASP A 131 8.28 -28.14 35.36
N GLU A 132 9.21 -27.80 34.46
CA GLU A 132 9.12 -26.59 33.65
C GLU A 132 8.04 -26.69 32.60
N TRP A 133 7.91 -27.85 31.96
CA TRP A 133 6.82 -28.12 31.03
C TRP A 133 5.46 -27.91 31.71
N THR A 134 5.24 -28.45 32.92
CA THR A 134 3.99 -28.24 33.68
C THR A 134 3.70 -26.77 33.99
N LYS A 135 4.72 -25.89 34.00
CA LYS A 135 4.53 -24.44 34.17
C LYS A 135 4.21 -23.73 32.85
N ILE A 136 4.77 -24.20 31.73
CA ILE A 136 4.60 -23.58 30.41
C ILE A 136 3.29 -24.03 29.76
N GLU A 137 2.91 -25.29 29.94
CA GLU A 137 1.76 -25.93 29.29
C GLU A 137 0.44 -25.13 29.43
N PRO A 138 0.05 -24.63 30.62
CA PRO A 138 -1.20 -23.87 30.77
C PRO A 138 -1.26 -22.58 29.96
N ASP A 139 -0.11 -21.93 29.72
CA ASP A 139 -0.02 -20.70 28.92
C ASP A 139 0.08 -21.01 27.42
N LEU A 140 0.69 -22.15 27.08
CA LEU A 140 0.88 -22.57 25.69
C LEU A 140 -0.42 -23.09 25.05
N ILE A 141 -1.25 -23.84 25.80
CA ILE A 141 -2.49 -24.44 25.25
C ILE A 141 -3.45 -23.37 24.67
N PRO A 142 -3.78 -22.26 25.35
CA PRO A 142 -4.62 -21.21 24.78
C PRO A 142 -4.05 -20.58 23.51
N LEU A 143 -2.72 -20.51 23.39
CA LEU A 143 -2.05 -20.05 22.17
C LEU A 143 -2.24 -21.05 21.03
N MET A 144 -2.13 -22.35 21.32
CA MET A 144 -2.38 -23.40 20.32
C MET A 144 -3.84 -23.43 19.87
N GLU A 145 -4.80 -23.23 20.78
CA GLU A 145 -6.22 -23.10 20.43
C GLU A 145 -6.48 -21.91 19.51
N LYS A 146 -5.85 -20.77 19.80
CA LYS A 146 -5.91 -19.58 18.93
C LYS A 146 -5.33 -19.87 17.55
N GLU A 147 -4.18 -20.54 17.47
CA GLU A 147 -3.56 -20.93 16.20
C GLU A 147 -4.40 -21.94 15.41
N ARG A 148 -5.04 -22.89 16.10
CA ARG A 148 -5.99 -23.83 15.47
C ARG A 148 -7.17 -23.10 14.84
N GLU A 149 -7.74 -22.12 15.55
CA GLU A 149 -8.81 -21.28 14.99
C GLU A 149 -8.28 -20.48 13.78
N LEU A 150 -7.06 -19.92 13.84
CA LEU A 150 -6.46 -19.23 12.70
C LEU A 150 -6.28 -20.15 11.49
N PHE A 151 -5.85 -21.40 11.70
CA PHE A 151 -5.76 -22.40 10.63
C PHE A 151 -7.12 -22.72 10.04
N ARG A 152 -8.12 -22.97 10.89
CA ARG A 152 -9.50 -23.22 10.43
C ARG A 152 -10.01 -22.07 9.57
N GLN A 153 -9.79 -20.83 10.00
CA GLN A 153 -10.17 -19.62 9.27
C GLN A 153 -9.41 -19.50 7.92
N GLN A 154 -8.13 -19.89 7.87
CA GLN A 154 -7.36 -19.93 6.63
C GLN A 154 -7.85 -21.01 5.66
N GLU A 155 -8.15 -22.21 6.16
CA GLU A 155 -8.68 -23.33 5.37
C GLU A 155 -10.03 -22.99 4.75
N ILE A 156 -10.96 -22.43 5.55
CA ILE A 156 -12.25 -21.95 5.04
C ILE A 156 -12.04 -20.89 3.95
N GLY A 157 -11.13 -19.94 4.19
CA GLY A 157 -10.79 -18.91 3.21
C GLY A 157 -10.19 -19.44 1.91
N GLU A 158 -9.33 -20.45 2.00
CA GLU A 158 -8.75 -21.11 0.83
C GLU A 158 -9.81 -21.91 0.06
N HIS A 159 -10.69 -22.64 0.75
CA HIS A 159 -11.80 -23.35 0.10
C HIS A 159 -12.76 -22.40 -0.62
N ILE A 160 -13.14 -21.28 0.00
CA ILE A 160 -13.98 -20.27 -0.64
C ILE A 160 -13.27 -19.67 -1.86
N ARG A 161 -11.97 -19.36 -1.76
CA ARG A 161 -11.17 -18.87 -2.89
C ARG A 161 -11.15 -19.87 -4.04
N GLN A 162 -10.98 -21.17 -3.74
CA GLN A 162 -11.02 -22.23 -4.73
C GLN A 162 -12.39 -22.31 -5.42
N ARG A 163 -13.50 -22.28 -4.66
CA ARG A 163 -14.86 -22.27 -5.22
C ARG A 163 -15.10 -21.04 -6.11
N ILE A 164 -14.67 -19.86 -5.70
CA ILE A 164 -14.77 -18.64 -6.52
C ILE A 164 -14.01 -18.79 -7.83
N ASN A 165 -12.76 -19.25 -7.77
CA ASN A 165 -11.92 -19.42 -8.96
C ASN A 165 -12.43 -20.51 -9.90
N LYS A 166 -12.92 -21.62 -9.35
CA LYS A 166 -13.39 -22.77 -10.12
C LYS A 166 -14.76 -22.52 -10.76
N TRP A 167 -15.69 -21.89 -10.04
CA TRP A 167 -17.09 -21.84 -10.44
C TRP A 167 -17.60 -20.44 -10.80
N LEU A 168 -17.45 -19.48 -9.88
CA LEU A 168 -17.99 -18.13 -10.09
C LEU A 168 -17.22 -17.35 -11.16
N LYS A 169 -15.89 -17.40 -11.15
CA LYS A 169 -15.06 -16.62 -12.08
C LYS A 169 -15.31 -17.00 -13.55
N PRO A 170 -15.43 -18.29 -13.94
CA PRO A 170 -15.83 -18.66 -15.29
C PRO A 170 -17.24 -18.14 -15.66
N ALA A 171 -18.22 -18.28 -14.77
CA ALA A 171 -19.59 -17.81 -15.01
C ALA A 171 -19.66 -16.28 -15.17
N HIS A 172 -18.92 -15.54 -14.33
CA HIS A 172 -18.78 -14.08 -14.44
C HIS A 172 -18.08 -13.65 -15.72
N THR A 173 -17.02 -14.38 -16.11
CA THR A 173 -16.32 -14.11 -17.38
C THR A 173 -17.24 -14.35 -18.58
N ALA A 174 -18.03 -15.43 -18.56
CA ALA A 174 -19.02 -15.72 -19.59
C ALA A 174 -20.09 -14.62 -19.68
N LEU A 175 -20.55 -14.08 -18.54
CA LEU A 175 -21.42 -12.91 -18.51
C LEU A 175 -20.74 -11.73 -19.23
N ILE A 176 -19.55 -11.31 -18.80
CA ILE A 176 -18.85 -10.15 -19.39
C ILE A 176 -18.69 -10.30 -20.90
N LEU A 177 -18.27 -11.49 -21.36
CA LEU A 177 -18.06 -11.77 -22.78
C LEU A 177 -19.36 -11.83 -23.60
N SER A 178 -20.50 -12.12 -22.95
CA SER A 178 -21.82 -12.10 -23.61
C SER A 178 -22.41 -10.70 -23.76
N GLN A 179 -21.89 -9.71 -23.02
CA GLN A 179 -22.39 -8.34 -23.03
C GLN A 179 -21.67 -7.48 -24.08
N PRO A 180 -22.30 -6.39 -24.55
CA PRO A 180 -21.61 -5.39 -25.37
C PRO A 180 -20.37 -4.81 -24.66
N PRO A 181 -19.37 -4.32 -25.42
CA PRO A 181 -18.27 -3.57 -24.83
C PRO A 181 -18.77 -2.38 -24.00
N ASN A 182 -18.09 -2.09 -22.89
CA ASN A 182 -18.40 -1.00 -21.95
C ASN A 182 -19.72 -1.16 -21.18
N GLU A 183 -20.35 -2.33 -21.21
CA GLU A 183 -21.52 -2.62 -20.37
C GLU A 183 -21.15 -2.57 -18.88
N LEU A 184 -22.02 -1.94 -18.08
CA LEU A 184 -21.88 -1.93 -16.63
C LEU A 184 -22.21 -3.32 -16.05
N ASN A 185 -21.20 -3.93 -15.46
CA ASN A 185 -21.29 -5.26 -14.86
C ASN A 185 -20.91 -5.20 -13.37
N PRO A 186 -21.57 -5.98 -12.51
CA PRO A 186 -21.16 -6.12 -11.12
C PRO A 186 -19.74 -6.69 -11.03
N SER A 187 -18.99 -6.29 -10.00
CA SER A 187 -17.70 -6.89 -9.70
C SER A 187 -17.88 -8.36 -9.28
N ILE A 188 -16.80 -9.14 -9.33
CA ILE A 188 -16.84 -10.51 -8.82
C ILE A 188 -17.18 -10.55 -7.32
N LEU A 189 -16.82 -9.51 -6.56
CA LEU A 189 -17.19 -9.41 -5.15
C LEU A 189 -18.69 -9.13 -4.98
N ASP A 190 -19.26 -8.21 -5.77
CA ASP A 190 -20.71 -7.94 -5.76
C ASP A 190 -21.50 -9.22 -6.02
N LEU A 191 -21.08 -10.01 -7.03
CA LEU A 191 -21.69 -11.30 -7.32
C LEU A 191 -21.47 -12.32 -6.20
N SER A 192 -20.25 -12.40 -5.62
CA SER A 192 -19.97 -13.31 -4.49
C SER A 192 -20.80 -13.00 -3.25
N LEU A 193 -21.25 -11.75 -3.12
CA LEU A 193 -22.11 -11.25 -2.05
C LEU A 193 -23.60 -11.21 -2.44
N SER A 194 -23.99 -11.70 -3.62
CA SER A 194 -25.39 -12.00 -3.93
C SER A 194 -25.90 -13.17 -3.08
N ASP A 195 -27.20 -13.24 -2.80
CA ASP A 195 -27.74 -14.26 -1.89
C ASP A 195 -27.57 -15.68 -2.43
N GLU A 196 -27.71 -15.82 -3.74
CA GLU A 196 -27.56 -17.06 -4.50
C GLU A 196 -26.12 -17.59 -4.35
N TRP A 197 -25.13 -16.79 -4.74
CA TRP A 197 -23.73 -17.22 -4.71
C TRP A 197 -23.16 -17.27 -3.30
N ARG A 198 -23.47 -16.28 -2.45
CA ARG A 198 -23.00 -16.25 -1.05
C ARG A 198 -23.40 -17.54 -0.32
N THR A 199 -24.64 -18.00 -0.52
CA THR A 199 -25.12 -19.22 0.11
C THR A 199 -24.28 -20.42 -0.30
N HIS A 200 -24.07 -20.62 -1.60
CA HIS A 200 -23.29 -21.75 -2.10
C HIS A 200 -21.80 -21.67 -1.75
N LEU A 201 -21.18 -20.50 -1.89
CA LEU A 201 -19.77 -20.31 -1.56
C LEU A 201 -19.50 -20.64 -0.09
N CYS A 202 -20.43 -20.29 0.80
CA CYS A 202 -20.30 -20.48 2.25
C CYS A 202 -21.02 -21.73 2.79
N THR A 203 -21.48 -22.66 1.95
CA THR A 203 -22.13 -23.90 2.41
C THR A 203 -21.12 -24.81 3.13
N GLU A 204 -21.49 -25.27 4.33
CA GLU A 204 -20.83 -26.39 5.01
C GLU A 204 -21.31 -27.72 4.39
N ALA A 205 -20.45 -28.71 4.12
CA ALA A 205 -19.08 -28.87 4.57
C ALA A 205 -18.04 -28.34 3.56
N PHE A 206 -17.01 -27.61 4.02
CA PHE A 206 -16.02 -26.95 3.15
C PHE A 206 -15.08 -27.92 2.43
N ASN A 207 -15.02 -29.17 2.88
CA ASN A 207 -14.29 -30.27 2.27
C ASN A 207 -14.98 -30.86 1.03
N GLU A 208 -16.24 -30.50 0.77
CA GLU A 208 -16.99 -30.94 -0.41
C GLU A 208 -17.02 -29.83 -1.46
N ASP A 209 -16.93 -30.21 -2.73
CA ASP A 209 -17.05 -29.26 -3.83
C ASP A 209 -18.53 -29.02 -4.18
N LEU A 210 -18.82 -27.90 -4.84
CA LEU A 210 -20.16 -27.61 -5.34
C LEU A 210 -20.52 -28.58 -6.46
N THR A 211 -21.74 -29.12 -6.42
CA THR A 211 -22.27 -29.94 -7.52
C THR A 211 -22.58 -29.06 -8.73
N GLU A 212 -22.33 -29.57 -9.94
CA GLU A 212 -22.57 -28.83 -11.20
C GLU A 212 -24.00 -28.26 -11.29
N SER A 213 -25.02 -29.01 -10.87
CA SER A 213 -26.42 -28.56 -10.91
C SER A 213 -26.68 -27.31 -10.04
N LEU A 214 -26.04 -27.20 -8.87
CA LEU A 214 -26.14 -26.01 -8.02
C LEU A 214 -25.43 -24.81 -8.67
N VAL A 215 -24.27 -25.07 -9.29
CA VAL A 215 -23.50 -24.03 -9.99
C VAL A 215 -24.27 -23.52 -11.21
N GLU A 216 -24.89 -24.40 -11.99
CA GLU A 216 -25.73 -24.05 -13.14
C GLU A 216 -26.93 -23.21 -12.71
N ALA A 217 -27.64 -23.65 -11.65
CA ALA A 217 -28.78 -22.92 -11.12
C ALA A 217 -28.39 -21.51 -10.62
N ALA A 218 -27.27 -21.38 -9.91
CA ALA A 218 -26.76 -20.09 -9.44
C ALA A 218 -26.25 -19.20 -10.60
N SER A 219 -25.59 -19.81 -11.59
CA SER A 219 -25.09 -19.10 -12.77
C SER A 219 -26.23 -18.55 -13.63
N ALA A 220 -27.35 -19.28 -13.73
CA ALA A 220 -28.54 -18.82 -14.45
C ALA A 220 -29.17 -17.55 -13.85
N GLN A 221 -28.90 -17.24 -12.58
CA GLN A 221 -29.40 -16.02 -11.92
C GLN A 221 -28.50 -14.80 -12.14
N ILE A 222 -27.25 -14.99 -12.59
CA ILE A 222 -26.28 -13.89 -12.76
C ILE A 222 -26.83 -12.73 -13.63
N PRO A 223 -27.51 -12.97 -14.77
CA PRO A 223 -28.04 -11.87 -15.58
C PRO A 223 -29.06 -10.99 -14.85
N GLU A 224 -29.98 -11.59 -14.07
CA GLU A 224 -30.97 -10.84 -13.31
C GLU A 224 -30.32 -10.10 -12.12
N ILE A 225 -29.34 -10.71 -11.45
CA ILE A 225 -28.53 -10.04 -10.41
C ILE A 225 -27.81 -8.83 -11.00
N ALA A 226 -27.16 -8.97 -12.16
CA ALA A 226 -26.45 -7.90 -12.83
C ALA A 226 -27.38 -6.75 -13.24
N LYS A 227 -28.58 -7.07 -13.74
CA LYS A 227 -29.61 -6.09 -14.08
C LYS A 227 -30.11 -5.33 -12.86
N ALA A 228 -30.41 -6.04 -11.77
CA ALA A 228 -30.85 -5.43 -10.51
C ALA A 228 -29.75 -4.53 -9.92
N TRP A 229 -28.51 -5.01 -9.91
CA TRP A 229 -27.34 -4.23 -9.48
C TRP A 229 -27.18 -2.97 -10.33
N ARG A 230 -27.26 -3.07 -11.66
CA ARG A 230 -27.13 -1.92 -12.56
C ARG A 230 -28.21 -0.87 -12.29
N LYS A 231 -29.45 -1.31 -12.14
CA LYS A 231 -30.58 -0.43 -11.80
C LYS A 231 -30.33 0.32 -10.49
N ASP A 232 -29.83 -0.37 -9.47
CA ASP A 232 -29.47 0.24 -8.18
C ASP A 232 -28.36 1.29 -8.31
N ARG A 233 -27.30 1.01 -9.10
CA ARG A 233 -26.21 1.98 -9.34
C ARG A 233 -26.64 3.19 -10.15
N ILE A 234 -27.50 2.99 -11.15
CA ILE A 234 -28.09 4.07 -11.93
C ILE A 234 -28.96 4.95 -11.04
N GLU A 235 -29.80 4.36 -10.18
CA GLU A 235 -30.64 5.12 -9.25
C GLU A 235 -29.82 5.95 -8.26
N GLN A 236 -28.73 5.39 -7.73
CA GLN A 236 -27.79 6.15 -6.89
C GLN A 236 -27.19 7.34 -7.63
N LEU A 237 -26.86 7.19 -8.91
CA LEU A 237 -26.32 8.29 -9.71
C LEU A 237 -27.40 9.33 -10.04
N LEU A 238 -28.63 8.89 -10.33
CA LEU A 238 -29.78 9.79 -10.50
C LEU A 238 -30.03 10.60 -9.23
N GLU A 239 -29.85 10.00 -8.05
CA GLU A 239 -29.97 10.72 -6.79
C GLU A 239 -28.90 11.82 -6.65
N VAL A 240 -27.66 11.58 -7.13
CA VAL A 240 -26.64 12.64 -7.22
C VAL A 240 -27.10 13.78 -8.14
N VAL A 241 -27.78 13.46 -9.26
CA VAL A 241 -28.33 14.46 -10.18
C VAL A 241 -29.50 15.23 -9.56
N ARG A 242 -30.46 14.56 -8.92
CA ARG A 242 -31.63 15.20 -8.27
C ARG A 242 -31.22 16.17 -7.16
N ASN A 243 -30.11 15.88 -6.47
CA ASN A 243 -29.55 16.74 -5.43
C ASN A 243 -28.73 17.92 -6.00
N SER A 244 -28.59 18.04 -7.32
CA SER A 244 -27.90 19.17 -7.96
C SER A 244 -28.77 20.42 -8.01
N LYS A 245 -28.14 21.58 -8.21
CA LYS A 245 -28.88 22.84 -8.34
C LYS A 245 -29.61 22.90 -9.67
N THR A 246 -29.00 22.39 -10.74
CA THR A 246 -29.58 22.39 -12.08
C THR A 246 -30.90 21.62 -12.14
N TYR A 247 -30.99 20.47 -11.47
CA TYR A 247 -32.15 19.57 -11.57
C TYR A 247 -33.05 19.55 -10.32
N SER A 248 -32.74 20.35 -9.30
CA SER A 248 -33.57 20.46 -8.08
C SER A 248 -35.03 20.78 -8.42
N GLY A 249 -35.94 19.88 -8.03
CA GLY A 249 -37.38 20.03 -8.25
C GLY A 249 -37.89 19.60 -9.63
N GLN A 250 -37.04 19.03 -10.47
CA GLN A 250 -37.41 18.46 -11.77
C GLN A 250 -37.54 16.95 -11.70
N GLU A 251 -38.33 16.37 -12.61
CA GLU A 251 -38.35 14.92 -12.81
C GLU A 251 -37.08 14.51 -13.56
N VAL A 252 -36.24 13.70 -12.91
CA VAL A 252 -34.98 13.21 -13.48
C VAL A 252 -35.14 11.75 -13.88
N THR A 253 -35.12 11.48 -15.18
CA THR A 253 -35.13 10.14 -15.77
C THR A 253 -33.71 9.69 -16.16
N GLU A 254 -33.55 8.39 -16.46
CA GLU A 254 -32.27 7.80 -16.89
C GLU A 254 -31.70 8.46 -18.15
N ASP A 255 -32.54 8.96 -19.06
CA ASP A 255 -32.13 9.62 -20.31
C ASP A 255 -31.19 10.81 -20.07
N ILE A 256 -31.38 11.52 -18.95
CA ILE A 256 -30.52 12.65 -18.58
C ILE A 256 -29.08 12.19 -18.35
N LEU A 257 -28.84 10.98 -17.85
CA LEU A 257 -27.49 10.46 -17.64
C LEU A 257 -26.71 10.32 -18.94
N HIS A 258 -27.41 10.03 -20.05
CA HIS A 258 -26.80 9.86 -21.36
C HIS A 258 -26.45 11.18 -22.06
N LEU A 259 -26.95 12.32 -21.56
CA LEU A 259 -26.65 13.63 -22.13
C LEU A 259 -25.17 13.97 -21.93
N SER A 260 -24.55 14.55 -22.96
CA SER A 260 -23.16 15.03 -22.86
C SER A 260 -22.99 16.14 -21.84
N SER A 261 -24.05 16.89 -21.54
CA SER A 261 -24.08 17.93 -20.53
C SER A 261 -24.20 17.42 -19.10
N THR A 262 -24.53 16.13 -18.88
CA THR A 262 -24.58 15.56 -17.54
C THR A 262 -23.18 15.17 -17.09
N ILE A 263 -22.54 16.12 -16.42
CA ILE A 263 -21.16 16.03 -15.99
C ILE A 263 -21.07 15.78 -14.48
N PHE A 264 -20.20 14.85 -14.10
CA PHE A 264 -19.83 14.55 -12.73
C PHE A 264 -18.37 14.87 -12.49
N ARG A 265 -18.03 15.20 -11.25
CA ARG A 265 -16.64 15.30 -10.78
C ARG A 265 -16.43 14.45 -9.53
N CYS A 266 -15.21 13.92 -9.39
CA CYS A 266 -14.77 13.21 -8.20
C CYS A 266 -13.99 14.16 -7.28
N THR A 267 -14.51 14.41 -6.07
CA THR A 267 -13.88 15.29 -5.08
C THR A 267 -12.55 14.73 -4.57
N LYS A 268 -12.38 13.40 -4.49
CA LYS A 268 -11.10 12.78 -4.12
C LYS A 268 -10.02 13.04 -5.15
N CYS A 269 -10.31 12.84 -6.44
CA CYS A 269 -9.33 13.07 -7.49
C CYS A 269 -8.91 14.54 -7.55
N GLU A 270 -9.85 15.45 -7.30
CA GLU A 270 -9.56 16.88 -7.17
C GLU A 270 -8.58 17.16 -6.03
N ASP A 271 -8.81 16.59 -4.85
CA ASP A 271 -7.95 16.79 -3.68
C ASP A 271 -6.55 16.15 -3.84
N TYR A 272 -6.46 14.94 -4.40
CA TYR A 272 -5.19 14.21 -4.51
C TYR A 272 -4.31 14.65 -5.69
N TYR A 273 -4.92 14.90 -6.85
CA TYR A 273 -4.16 15.15 -8.08
C TYR A 273 -4.25 16.61 -8.54
N GLY A 274 -5.06 17.45 -7.88
CA GLY A 274 -5.28 18.85 -8.27
C GLY A 274 -6.09 19.00 -9.56
N HIS A 275 -6.64 17.90 -10.08
CA HIS A 275 -7.52 17.89 -11.24
C HIS A 275 -8.58 16.80 -11.07
N GLY A 276 -9.78 17.19 -10.66
CA GLY A 276 -10.96 16.33 -10.75
C GLY A 276 -11.27 16.09 -12.21
N GLY A 277 -11.14 14.86 -12.68
CA GLY A 277 -11.54 14.51 -14.04
C GLY A 277 -13.01 14.81 -14.28
N VAL A 278 -13.35 15.20 -15.51
CA VAL A 278 -14.74 15.22 -16.00
C VAL A 278 -15.17 13.78 -16.24
N HIS A 279 -16.25 13.36 -15.59
CA HIS A 279 -16.83 12.05 -15.77
C HIS A 279 -18.24 12.19 -16.36
N THR A 280 -18.54 11.37 -17.37
CA THR A 280 -19.87 11.19 -17.94
C THR A 280 -20.36 9.79 -17.62
N PHE A 281 -21.65 9.54 -17.77
CA PHE A 281 -22.16 8.16 -17.76
C PHE A 281 -21.61 7.37 -18.97
N PRO A 282 -21.25 6.08 -18.84
CA PRO A 282 -21.20 5.27 -17.61
C PRO A 282 -19.87 5.37 -16.85
N HIS A 283 -18.88 6.12 -17.36
CA HIS A 283 -17.53 6.26 -16.78
C HIS A 283 -17.54 6.67 -15.30
N THR A 284 -18.51 7.47 -14.87
CA THR A 284 -18.67 7.83 -13.46
C THR A 284 -18.86 6.63 -12.55
N LEU A 285 -19.58 5.59 -12.99
CA LEU A 285 -19.84 4.39 -12.18
C LEU A 285 -18.61 3.46 -12.11
N VAL A 286 -17.81 3.37 -13.17
CA VAL A 286 -16.58 2.56 -13.15
C VAL A 286 -15.35 3.31 -12.63
N HIS A 287 -15.55 4.50 -12.07
CA HIS A 287 -14.47 5.33 -11.56
C HIS A 287 -13.75 4.65 -10.38
N ALA A 288 -12.41 4.63 -10.41
CA ALA A 288 -11.60 3.87 -9.43
C ALA A 288 -11.85 4.30 -7.97
N CYS A 289 -12.18 5.57 -7.71
CA CYS A 289 -12.50 6.00 -6.34
C CYS A 289 -13.81 5.40 -5.80
N ASN A 290 -14.70 4.89 -6.66
CA ASN A 290 -15.86 4.13 -6.23
C ASN A 290 -15.47 2.74 -5.74
N HIS A 291 -14.29 2.24 -6.13
CA HIS A 291 -13.79 0.89 -5.86
C HIS A 291 -12.46 0.90 -5.09
N PRO A 292 -12.36 1.55 -3.92
CA PRO A 292 -11.11 1.56 -3.16
C PRO A 292 -10.64 0.13 -2.85
N HIS A 293 -9.32 -0.03 -2.83
CA HIS A 293 -8.65 -1.27 -2.43
C HIS A 293 -8.44 -1.36 -0.91
N ASP A 294 -8.90 -0.37 -0.16
CA ASP A 294 -8.87 -0.36 1.29
C ASP A 294 -9.85 -1.38 1.87
N LEU A 295 -9.53 -1.91 3.04
CA LEU A 295 -10.38 -2.90 3.70
C LEU A 295 -11.68 -2.24 4.18
N PRO A 296 -12.84 -2.89 3.97
CA PRO A 296 -14.11 -2.30 4.36
C PRO A 296 -14.27 -2.39 5.87
N ILE A 297 -15.13 -1.53 6.43
CA ILE A 297 -15.67 -1.79 7.75
C ILE A 297 -16.66 -2.96 7.62
N ILE A 298 -16.30 -4.09 8.22
CA ILE A 298 -17.14 -5.28 8.25
C ILE A 298 -18.11 -5.17 9.43
N GLN A 299 -19.41 -5.19 9.15
CA GLN A 299 -20.46 -5.24 10.16
C GLN A 299 -21.20 -6.58 10.10
N PHE A 300 -21.23 -7.27 11.25
CA PHE A 300 -22.04 -8.47 11.40
C PHE A 300 -23.43 -8.10 11.91
N ALA A 301 -24.46 -8.31 11.11
CA ALA A 301 -25.84 -8.02 11.50
C ALA A 301 -26.80 -9.06 10.91
N PRO A 302 -27.49 -9.87 11.73
CA PRO A 302 -28.47 -10.86 11.28
C PRO A 302 -29.46 -10.29 10.27
N ARG A 303 -29.85 -11.07 9.26
CA ARG A 303 -30.69 -10.62 8.13
C ARG A 303 -32.01 -9.98 8.57
N HIS A 304 -32.58 -10.43 9.68
CA HIS A 304 -33.87 -9.96 10.19
C HIS A 304 -33.80 -8.62 10.94
N LEU A 305 -32.61 -8.10 11.23
CA LEU A 305 -32.44 -6.83 11.93
C LEU A 305 -32.29 -5.68 10.92
N PRO A 306 -32.80 -4.48 11.26
CA PRO A 306 -32.48 -3.28 10.48
C PRO A 306 -30.96 -3.06 10.44
N ALA A 307 -30.48 -2.37 9.39
CA ALA A 307 -29.08 -1.99 9.35
C ALA A 307 -28.74 -1.18 10.61
N PRO A 308 -27.65 -1.50 11.33
CA PRO A 308 -27.20 -0.63 12.40
C PRO A 308 -26.92 0.76 11.80
N PRO A 309 -27.19 1.84 12.54
CA PRO A 309 -26.84 3.16 12.07
C PRO A 309 -25.33 3.20 11.72
N PRO A 310 -24.92 4.01 10.74
CA PRO A 310 -23.50 4.20 10.46
C PRO A 310 -22.78 4.59 11.76
N PRO A 311 -21.49 4.20 11.91
CA PRO A 311 -20.72 4.56 13.10
C PRO A 311 -20.86 6.06 13.38
N ASN A 312 -21.20 6.42 14.62
CA ASN A 312 -21.26 7.82 15.01
C ASN A 312 -19.82 8.32 15.16
N TYR A 313 -19.25 8.83 14.07
CA TYR A 313 -17.94 9.47 14.06
C TYR A 313 -18.00 10.72 14.95
N GLY A 314 -17.10 10.79 15.94
CA GLY A 314 -17.07 11.94 16.85
C GLY A 314 -16.80 13.25 16.09
N PRO A 315 -17.06 14.43 16.69
CA PRO A 315 -16.84 15.72 16.03
C PRO A 315 -15.39 15.95 15.58
N TYR A 316 -14.41 15.27 16.20
CA TYR A 316 -13.00 15.28 15.76
C TYR A 316 -12.74 14.43 14.50
N GLU A 317 -13.57 13.42 14.23
CA GLU A 317 -13.50 12.60 13.02
C GLU A 317 -14.35 13.20 11.89
N ALA A 318 -15.34 14.04 12.21
CA ALA A 318 -16.11 14.78 11.20
C ALA A 318 -15.26 15.78 10.40
N ASP A 319 -14.13 16.24 10.94
CA ASP A 319 -13.18 17.13 10.23
C ASP A 319 -12.17 16.36 9.36
N ARG A 320 -12.11 15.03 9.49
CA ARG A 320 -11.43 14.20 8.51
C ARG A 320 -12.27 14.18 7.25
N ARG A 321 -11.78 14.86 6.20
CA ARG A 321 -12.23 14.72 4.78
C ARG A 321 -12.06 13.30 4.22
N PHE A 322 -11.91 12.29 5.09
CA PHE A 322 -11.86 10.90 4.70
C PHE A 322 -13.29 10.43 4.62
N ASP A 323 -13.74 10.14 3.40
CA ASP A 323 -14.97 9.39 3.17
C ASP A 323 -15.03 8.21 4.14
N PRO A 324 -16.18 7.95 4.78
CA PRO A 324 -16.33 6.78 5.62
C PRO A 324 -15.99 5.53 4.80
N ASP A 325 -15.18 4.65 5.39
CA ASP A 325 -14.81 3.39 4.75
C ASP A 325 -16.08 2.64 4.31
N PRO A 326 -16.06 1.94 3.16
CA PRO A 326 -17.20 1.16 2.71
C PRO A 326 -17.64 0.19 3.81
N VAL A 327 -18.92 0.23 4.15
CA VAL A 327 -19.51 -0.67 5.14
C VAL A 327 -20.07 -1.88 4.43
N ILE A 328 -19.50 -3.06 4.68
CA ILE A 328 -20.03 -4.34 4.19
C ILE A 328 -20.77 -5.02 5.32
N ARG A 329 -22.05 -5.32 5.07
CA ARG A 329 -22.87 -6.12 5.96
C ARG A 329 -22.69 -7.60 5.65
N LEU A 330 -22.27 -8.35 6.66
CA LEU A 330 -22.19 -9.80 6.64
C LEU A 330 -23.24 -10.39 7.58
N TYR A 331 -23.85 -11.49 7.17
CA TYR A 331 -24.87 -12.19 7.94
C TYR A 331 -24.30 -13.36 8.75
N ARG A 332 -23.15 -13.88 8.30
CA ARG A 332 -22.44 -15.01 8.89
C ARG A 332 -20.96 -14.70 9.01
N LYS A 333 -20.28 -15.28 10.00
CA LYS A 333 -18.84 -15.07 10.21
C LYS A 333 -18.04 -15.53 9.00
N GLU A 334 -18.49 -16.61 8.37
CA GLU A 334 -17.84 -17.28 7.25
C GLU A 334 -17.81 -16.40 5.99
N GLU A 335 -18.76 -15.48 5.84
CA GLU A 335 -18.80 -14.54 4.70
C GLU A 335 -17.61 -13.57 4.73
N MET A 336 -16.95 -13.40 5.89
CA MET A 336 -15.71 -12.62 6.00
C MET A 336 -14.60 -13.21 5.14
N HIS A 337 -14.64 -14.53 4.92
CA HIS A 337 -13.69 -15.21 4.05
C HIS A 337 -13.91 -14.91 2.57
N VAL A 338 -15.13 -14.60 2.15
CA VAL A 338 -15.40 -14.12 0.78
C VAL A 338 -14.69 -12.78 0.56
N VAL A 339 -14.86 -11.84 1.51
CA VAL A 339 -14.20 -10.53 1.48
C VAL A 339 -12.67 -10.70 1.53
N ALA A 340 -12.16 -11.56 2.41
CA ALA A 340 -10.73 -11.83 2.51
C ALA A 340 -10.14 -12.49 1.25
N ALA A 341 -10.89 -13.40 0.61
CA ALA A 341 -10.51 -14.05 -0.63
C ALA A 341 -10.42 -13.06 -1.80
N LEU A 342 -11.25 -12.00 -1.76
CA LEU A 342 -11.38 -10.99 -2.80
C LEU A 342 -10.90 -9.59 -2.36
N LYS A 343 -9.98 -9.52 -1.39
CA LYS A 343 -9.51 -8.25 -0.80
C LYS A 343 -8.95 -7.23 -1.82
N TYR A 344 -8.58 -7.67 -3.02
CA TYR A 344 -8.07 -6.83 -4.10
C TYR A 344 -9.07 -6.57 -5.22
N ALA A 345 -10.28 -7.13 -5.16
CA ALA A 345 -11.28 -7.03 -6.24
C ALA A 345 -11.88 -5.63 -6.41
N GLY A 346 -11.56 -4.68 -5.52
CA GLY A 346 -12.16 -3.34 -5.47
C GLY A 346 -13.61 -3.43 -5.02
N MET A 347 -13.99 -2.67 -4.00
CA MET A 347 -15.34 -2.78 -3.43
C MET A 347 -16.11 -1.50 -3.65
N TRP A 348 -17.36 -1.62 -4.08
CA TRP A 348 -18.21 -0.46 -4.23
C TRP A 348 -18.36 0.28 -2.88
N SER A 349 -17.93 1.53 -2.84
CA SER A 349 -17.98 2.41 -1.67
C SER A 349 -19.07 3.49 -1.75
N GLY A 350 -19.91 3.43 -2.77
CA GLY A 350 -20.93 4.46 -3.01
C GLY A 350 -20.40 5.63 -3.84
N LEU A 351 -21.27 6.64 -3.97
CA LEU A 351 -21.03 7.85 -4.75
C LEU A 351 -20.80 9.09 -3.87
N ASN A 352 -20.42 8.91 -2.60
CA ASN A 352 -20.30 10.02 -1.64
C ASN A 352 -19.29 11.10 -2.06
N HIS A 353 -18.28 10.73 -2.86
CA HIS A 353 -17.27 11.64 -3.42
C HIS A 353 -17.57 12.06 -4.87
N ILE A 354 -18.67 11.58 -5.45
CA ILE A 354 -19.12 11.96 -6.78
C ILE A 354 -20.20 13.02 -6.63
N VAL A 355 -20.00 14.15 -7.29
CA VAL A 355 -20.96 15.24 -7.29
C VAL A 355 -21.29 15.64 -8.72
N PHE A 356 -22.55 16.04 -8.94
CA PHE A 356 -22.94 16.68 -10.18
C PHE A 356 -22.24 18.03 -10.29
N ASP A 357 -21.66 18.33 -11.45
CA ASP A 357 -20.96 19.58 -11.68
C ASP A 357 -21.83 20.55 -12.47
N ASP A 358 -22.61 21.36 -11.75
CA ASP A 358 -23.50 22.37 -12.34
C ASP A 358 -22.74 23.35 -13.26
N ALA A 359 -21.48 23.68 -12.93
CA ALA A 359 -20.69 24.62 -13.73
C ALA A 359 -20.20 23.98 -15.04
N ALA A 360 -19.73 22.73 -14.97
CA ALA A 360 -19.35 21.96 -16.15
C ALA A 360 -20.55 21.65 -17.05
N HIS A 361 -21.75 21.44 -16.47
CA HIS A 361 -23.00 21.29 -17.21
C HIS A 361 -23.30 22.53 -18.06
N GLU A 362 -23.32 23.73 -17.47
CA GLU A 362 -23.55 24.99 -18.20
C GLU A 362 -22.47 25.26 -19.25
N HIS A 363 -21.22 24.92 -18.93
CA HIS A 363 -20.12 25.00 -19.89
C HIS A 363 -20.37 24.09 -21.09
N MET A 364 -20.83 22.87 -20.86
CA MET A 364 -21.15 21.92 -21.92
C MET A 364 -22.33 22.40 -22.78
N LEU A 365 -23.39 22.92 -22.18
CA LEU A 365 -24.52 23.49 -22.93
C LEU A 365 -24.06 24.63 -23.84
N THR A 366 -23.24 25.54 -23.31
CA THR A 366 -22.65 26.63 -24.10
C THR A 366 -21.78 26.09 -25.24
N MET A 367 -21.01 25.03 -24.99
CA MET A 367 -20.18 24.37 -26.00
C MET A 367 -21.03 23.77 -27.12
N LEU A 368 -22.10 23.04 -26.78
CA LEU A 368 -23.05 22.46 -27.74
C LEU A 368 -23.72 23.55 -28.59
N ASP A 369 -24.22 24.61 -27.96
CA ASP A 369 -24.82 25.75 -28.67
C ASP A 369 -23.84 26.38 -29.65
N THR A 370 -22.56 26.51 -29.25
CA THR A 370 -21.53 27.11 -30.09
C THR A 370 -21.10 26.18 -31.23
N LEU A 371 -21.17 24.86 -31.05
CA LEU A 371 -20.97 23.86 -32.10
C LEU A 371 -22.18 23.77 -33.04
N GLY A 372 -23.31 24.40 -32.70
CA GLY A 372 -24.58 24.26 -33.41
C GLY A 372 -25.18 22.86 -33.23
N TRP A 373 -24.87 22.18 -32.14
CA TRP A 373 -25.37 20.84 -31.82
C TRP A 373 -26.57 20.92 -30.89
N SER A 374 -27.37 19.85 -30.85
CA SER A 374 -28.51 19.78 -29.95
C SER A 374 -28.03 19.75 -28.49
N ARG A 375 -28.77 20.39 -27.58
CA ARG A 375 -28.54 20.23 -26.13
C ARG A 375 -28.85 18.82 -25.63
N GLU A 376 -29.55 18.04 -26.45
CA GLU A 376 -29.85 16.61 -26.23
C GLU A 376 -28.73 15.69 -26.75
N THR A 377 -27.65 16.23 -27.31
CA THR A 377 -26.52 15.43 -27.79
C THR A 377 -25.97 14.56 -26.68
N SER A 378 -25.84 13.26 -26.96
CA SER A 378 -25.40 12.28 -25.97
C SER A 378 -23.89 12.33 -25.73
N ALA A 379 -23.45 11.83 -24.58
CA ALA A 379 -22.03 11.66 -24.28
C ALA A 379 -21.35 10.74 -25.31
N ALA A 380 -22.04 9.69 -25.78
CA ALA A 380 -21.52 8.78 -26.80
C ALA A 380 -21.28 9.50 -28.14
N GLU A 381 -22.23 10.34 -28.58
CA GLU A 381 -22.06 11.15 -29.81
C GLU A 381 -20.89 12.14 -29.69
N MET A 382 -20.72 12.77 -28.52
CA MET A 382 -19.55 13.63 -28.26
C MET A 382 -18.23 12.84 -28.25
N GLU A 383 -18.24 11.61 -27.71
CA GLU A 383 -17.09 10.71 -27.72
C GLU A 383 -16.73 10.20 -29.10
N GLU A 384 -17.71 9.99 -29.98
CA GLU A 384 -17.46 9.58 -31.36
C GLU A 384 -16.84 10.73 -32.17
N ARG A 385 -17.37 11.94 -32.05
CA ARG A 385 -16.93 13.10 -32.84
C ARG A 385 -15.64 13.75 -32.34
N GLN A 386 -15.32 13.63 -31.05
CA GLN A 386 -14.12 14.19 -30.41
C GLN A 386 -13.81 15.66 -30.80
N PRO A 387 -14.76 16.62 -30.70
CA PRO A 387 -14.50 17.97 -31.15
C PRO A 387 -13.33 18.63 -30.38
N TYR A 388 -12.55 19.41 -31.12
CA TYR A 388 -11.60 20.35 -30.53
C TYR A 388 -12.30 21.68 -30.28
N VAL A 389 -12.08 22.26 -29.12
CA VAL A 389 -12.65 23.54 -28.74
C VAL A 389 -11.54 24.52 -28.34
N GLU A 390 -11.64 25.75 -28.84
CA GLU A 390 -10.78 26.84 -28.42
C GLU A 390 -11.40 27.52 -27.20
N CYS A 391 -10.73 27.42 -26.05
CA CYS A 391 -11.19 28.05 -24.83
C CYS A 391 -10.55 29.45 -24.72
N LEU A 392 -11.38 30.48 -24.68
CA LEU A 392 -10.97 31.89 -24.52
C LEU A 392 -11.23 32.42 -23.11
N CYS A 393 -11.50 31.56 -22.12
CA CYS A 393 -11.76 32.05 -20.76
C CYS A 393 -10.48 32.66 -20.14
N GLU A 394 -10.63 33.80 -19.46
CA GLU A 394 -9.67 34.32 -18.46
C GLU A 394 -9.30 33.26 -17.41
N CYS A 395 -10.14 32.25 -17.24
CA CYS A 395 -9.91 31.11 -16.37
C CYS A 395 -8.71 30.25 -16.76
N TYR A 396 -8.39 30.20 -18.05
CA TYR A 396 -7.22 29.48 -18.57
C TYR A 396 -5.97 30.34 -18.59
N HIS A 397 -6.12 31.58 -18.14
CA HIS A 397 -5.13 32.61 -18.25
C HIS A 397 -4.41 32.78 -16.92
N ASN A 398 -3.10 32.54 -16.93
CA ASN A 398 -2.23 33.06 -15.88
C ASN A 398 -2.25 34.60 -16.00
N PRO A 399 -2.68 35.36 -14.97
CA PRO A 399 -2.74 36.82 -15.04
C PRO A 399 -1.37 37.47 -15.29
N ALA A 400 -0.27 36.73 -15.10
CA ALA A 400 1.09 37.17 -15.41
C ALA A 400 1.50 36.98 -16.89
N GLU A 401 0.73 36.25 -17.68
CA GLU A 401 1.04 35.96 -19.10
C GLU A 401 0.16 36.81 -20.03
N ARG A 402 0.29 36.68 -21.36
CA ARG A 402 -0.72 37.21 -22.31
C ARG A 402 -1.82 36.17 -22.53
N ALA A 403 -3.05 36.61 -22.78
CA ALA A 403 -4.20 35.72 -22.98
C ALA A 403 -3.88 34.62 -24.00
N SER A 404 -3.58 33.42 -23.49
CA SER A 404 -3.16 32.31 -24.32
C SER A 404 -4.40 31.57 -24.79
N ARG A 405 -4.62 31.58 -26.10
CA ARG A 405 -5.60 30.70 -26.75
C ARG A 405 -5.16 29.25 -26.50
N LYS A 406 -6.01 28.46 -25.87
CA LYS A 406 -5.74 27.03 -25.66
C LYS A 406 -6.80 26.22 -26.38
N ILE A 407 -6.33 25.23 -27.14
CA ILE A 407 -7.18 24.26 -27.83
C ILE A 407 -7.18 22.99 -26.99
N PHE A 408 -8.36 22.52 -26.65
CA PHE A 408 -8.56 21.30 -25.87
C PHE A 408 -9.47 20.33 -26.60
N ARG A 409 -9.33 19.04 -26.31
CA ARG A 409 -10.41 18.08 -26.54
C ARG A 409 -11.55 18.40 -25.58
N TRP A 410 -12.79 18.19 -26.01
CA TRP A 410 -13.98 18.56 -25.23
C TRP A 410 -13.97 18.06 -23.77
N LYS A 411 -13.47 16.85 -23.48
CA LYS A 411 -13.39 16.34 -22.08
C LYS A 411 -12.50 17.18 -21.15
N LYS A 412 -11.55 17.95 -21.70
CA LYS A 412 -10.64 18.82 -20.93
C LYS A 412 -11.14 20.27 -20.85
N ALA A 413 -12.16 20.62 -21.61
CA ALA A 413 -12.67 21.99 -21.69
C ALA A 413 -13.55 22.43 -20.51
N PRO A 414 -14.30 21.56 -19.81
CA PRO A 414 -15.12 22.01 -18.68
C PRO A 414 -14.35 22.44 -17.42
N HIS A 415 -13.07 22.07 -17.27
CA HIS A 415 -12.26 22.41 -16.10
C HIS A 415 -10.99 23.20 -16.45
N PRO A 416 -10.99 24.53 -16.28
CA PRO A 416 -9.76 25.29 -16.22
C PRO A 416 -9.02 24.96 -14.91
N PRO A 417 -7.72 24.62 -14.95
CA PRO A 417 -6.96 24.41 -13.72
C PRO A 417 -6.95 25.71 -12.88
N GLY A 418 -7.42 25.61 -11.64
CA GLY A 418 -7.22 26.64 -10.61
C GLY A 418 -8.39 27.58 -10.30
N LEU A 419 -9.58 27.41 -10.89
CA LEU A 419 -10.72 28.31 -10.61
C LEU A 419 -11.99 27.57 -10.21
N LYS A 420 -12.41 27.82 -8.97
CA LYS A 420 -13.73 27.45 -8.46
C LYS A 420 -14.73 28.55 -8.86
N GLY A 421 -15.65 28.26 -9.79
CA GLY A 421 -16.94 28.96 -9.85
C GLY A 421 -17.17 30.10 -10.86
N HIS A 422 -16.40 30.22 -11.95
CA HIS A 422 -16.75 31.17 -13.03
C HIS A 422 -16.98 30.49 -14.38
N PRO A 423 -18.19 30.60 -14.98
CA PRO A 423 -18.44 30.11 -16.33
C PRO A 423 -17.71 31.01 -17.32
N GLY A 424 -16.68 30.46 -17.94
CA GLY A 424 -15.87 31.17 -18.92
C GLY A 424 -16.56 31.40 -20.26
N LYS A 425 -16.13 32.43 -21.00
CA LYS A 425 -16.51 32.57 -22.41
C LYS A 425 -15.75 31.55 -23.27
N ILE A 426 -16.50 30.70 -23.97
CA ILE A 426 -15.98 29.71 -24.93
C ILE A 426 -16.22 30.25 -26.34
N ARG A 427 -15.29 30.01 -27.27
CA ARG A 427 -15.49 30.34 -28.69
C ARG A 427 -15.07 29.16 -29.54
N VAL A 428 -15.97 28.62 -30.35
CA VAL A 428 -15.62 27.52 -31.24
C VAL A 428 -14.86 28.06 -32.45
N LEU A 429 -13.72 27.43 -32.75
CA LEU A 429 -13.11 27.52 -34.08
C LEU A 429 -13.82 26.49 -34.96
N ALA A 430 -14.39 26.95 -36.07
CA ALA A 430 -15.23 26.17 -36.97
C ALA A 430 -14.69 24.76 -37.29
N SER A 431 -15.65 23.84 -37.40
CA SER A 431 -15.52 22.40 -37.61
C SER A 431 -14.96 22.01 -38.98
N GLU A 432 -14.23 20.88 -38.95
CA GLU A 432 -13.98 19.89 -40.00
C GLU A 432 -13.14 20.23 -41.25
N GLU A 433 -13.10 21.45 -41.80
CA GLU A 433 -12.42 21.63 -43.10
C GLU A 433 -11.00 22.23 -43.09
N ARG A 434 -10.50 22.76 -41.97
CA ARG A 434 -9.26 23.57 -41.97
C ARG A 434 -8.04 23.00 -41.25
N TRP A 435 -8.12 21.79 -40.70
CA TRP A 435 -7.06 21.25 -39.84
C TRP A 435 -6.14 20.21 -40.50
N LEU A 436 -6.28 19.96 -41.80
CA LEU A 436 -5.39 19.05 -42.54
C LEU A 436 -3.93 19.54 -42.68
N HIS A 437 -3.57 20.75 -42.23
CA HIS A 437 -2.22 21.30 -42.47
C HIS A 437 -1.59 22.06 -41.28
N TYR A 438 -1.85 21.65 -40.05
CA TYR A 438 -1.04 22.11 -38.91
C TYR A 438 -0.14 20.99 -38.37
N GLU A 439 0.58 20.31 -39.27
CA GLU A 439 1.89 19.74 -38.92
C GLU A 439 2.81 20.94 -38.65
N LYS A 440 3.03 21.25 -37.38
CA LYS A 440 4.14 22.10 -36.99
C LYS A 440 5.43 21.40 -37.41
N SER A 441 6.01 21.84 -38.51
CA SER A 441 7.45 21.84 -38.73
C SER A 441 8.10 22.69 -37.63
N VAL A 442 8.32 22.09 -36.46
CA VAL A 442 9.34 22.56 -35.53
C VAL A 442 10.67 22.07 -36.09
N PRO A 443 11.63 22.94 -36.42
CA PRO A 443 12.98 22.51 -36.70
C PRO A 443 13.51 21.83 -35.44
N LEU A 444 13.86 20.55 -35.55
CA LEU A 444 14.75 19.92 -34.58
C LEU A 444 16.10 20.64 -34.70
N GLU A 445 16.37 21.57 -33.80
CA GLU A 445 17.75 21.97 -33.52
C GLU A 445 18.43 20.77 -32.88
N GLU A 446 19.38 20.18 -33.62
CA GLU A 446 20.28 19.15 -33.14
C GLU A 446 21.20 19.75 -32.07
N GLU A 447 20.77 19.72 -30.81
CA GLU A 447 21.71 19.79 -29.69
C GLU A 447 22.31 18.40 -29.47
N GLY A 448 23.59 18.29 -29.81
CA GLY A 448 24.40 17.10 -29.60
C GLY A 448 24.42 16.69 -28.13
N VAL A 449 23.93 15.48 -27.86
CA VAL A 449 24.10 14.79 -26.58
C VAL A 449 25.25 13.80 -26.76
N GLU A 450 26.31 14.03 -26.00
CA GLU A 450 27.47 13.15 -25.88
C GLU A 450 27.05 11.77 -25.33
N ASP A 451 27.48 10.74 -26.05
CA ASP A 451 27.33 9.32 -25.72
C ASP A 451 28.07 8.98 -24.41
N HIS A 452 27.32 8.82 -23.31
CA HIS A 452 27.84 8.14 -22.12
C HIS A 452 27.60 6.65 -22.22
N GLN A 453 28.66 5.92 -22.60
CA GLN A 453 28.80 4.47 -22.53
C GLN A 453 28.26 3.87 -21.23
N THR A 454 27.11 3.19 -21.31
CA THR A 454 26.67 2.23 -20.31
C THR A 454 27.44 0.92 -20.47
N ARG A 455 28.25 0.59 -19.46
CA ARG A 455 28.83 -0.73 -19.20
C ARG A 455 27.76 -1.82 -19.28
N GLY A 456 27.85 -2.66 -20.32
CA GLY A 456 27.20 -3.97 -20.35
C GLY A 456 27.83 -4.89 -19.30
N ARG A 457 27.05 -5.35 -18.34
CA ARG A 457 27.38 -6.53 -17.53
C ARG A 457 26.91 -7.76 -18.29
N ASN A 458 27.87 -8.56 -18.73
CA ASN A 458 27.69 -9.96 -19.05
C ASN A 458 27.18 -10.69 -17.80
N VAL A 459 26.12 -11.49 -17.97
CA VAL A 459 25.80 -12.60 -17.09
C VAL A 459 25.72 -13.83 -17.98
N ASP A 460 26.88 -14.45 -18.17
CA ASP A 460 26.97 -15.88 -18.44
C ASP A 460 26.85 -16.57 -17.08
N SER A 461 25.90 -17.48 -16.94
CA SER A 461 25.86 -18.42 -15.82
C SER A 461 25.46 -19.78 -16.38
N ASP A 462 26.47 -20.47 -16.87
CA ASP A 462 26.51 -21.92 -16.98
C ASP A 462 27.79 -22.41 -16.26
N SER A 463 27.73 -23.62 -15.72
CA SER A 463 28.74 -24.37 -14.95
C SER A 463 28.68 -24.35 -13.40
N GLY A 464 28.73 -25.56 -12.84
CA GLY A 464 29.50 -25.81 -11.61
C GLY A 464 28.74 -26.40 -10.42
N SER A 465 28.28 -27.64 -10.56
CA SER A 465 28.11 -28.57 -9.44
C SER A 465 29.46 -28.94 -8.82
N GLU A 466 29.67 -28.64 -7.54
CA GLU A 466 30.68 -29.27 -6.65
C GLU A 466 30.29 -28.89 -5.20
N ILE A 467 29.60 -29.78 -4.48
CA ILE A 467 30.13 -30.59 -3.38
C ILE A 467 30.95 -29.77 -2.38
N ILE A 468 30.31 -29.38 -1.27
CA ILE A 468 31.00 -29.17 0.01
C ILE A 468 30.27 -30.05 1.03
N GLU A 469 30.78 -31.28 1.15
CA GLU A 469 30.73 -32.07 2.37
C GLU A 469 31.76 -31.50 3.38
N ASP A 470 31.63 -31.92 4.64
CA ASP A 470 32.62 -31.80 5.72
C ASP A 470 32.77 -30.47 6.47
N LEU A 471 31.88 -30.26 7.44
CA LEU A 471 32.23 -29.67 8.74
C LEU A 471 31.58 -30.46 9.88
N SER A 472 31.99 -31.73 10.01
CA SER A 472 31.90 -32.51 11.23
C SER A 472 33.29 -33.04 11.52
N ASP A 473 34.00 -32.45 12.47
CA ASP A 473 35.10 -33.06 13.25
C ASP A 473 35.82 -31.99 14.07
N LEU A 474 35.26 -31.64 15.23
CA LEU A 474 36.00 -31.10 16.37
C LEU A 474 35.21 -31.41 17.65
N ASP A 475 35.23 -32.69 18.04
CA ASP A 475 34.95 -33.15 19.40
C ASP A 475 35.77 -34.44 19.65
N SER A 476 37.04 -34.27 20.01
CA SER A 476 37.77 -35.27 20.79
C SER A 476 38.86 -34.59 21.61
N ASP A 477 39.04 -35.08 22.84
CA ASP A 477 40.14 -34.83 23.78
C ASP A 477 39.96 -33.64 24.72
N PHE A 478 39.31 -33.91 25.86
CA PHE A 478 39.83 -33.54 27.19
C PHE A 478 39.27 -34.51 28.25
N GLU A 479 40.15 -35.39 28.74
CA GLU A 479 40.15 -35.86 30.15
C GLU A 479 40.62 -34.72 31.08
#